data_AF-A0AAE6EML7-F1
#
_entry.id   AF-A0AAE6EML7-F1
#
_cell.length_a   1.000
_cell.length_b   1.000
_cell.length_c   1.000
_cell.angle_alpha   90.00
_cell.angle_beta   90.00
_cell.angle_gamma   90.00
#
_symmetry.space_group_name_H-M   'P 1'
#
loop_
_entity.id
_entity.type
_entity.pdbx_description
1 polymer ?
#
loop_
_entity_poly.entity_id
_entity_poly.type
_entity_poly.pdbx_seq_one_letter_code
_entity_poly.pdbx_strand_id
1 'polypeptide(L)'
;MSVSLPRASRIAILGTSLVQQNHIGDASSLATSARGWMSWAEVLSHGRLCCPVHHDPSVPSGWEPSNRPGVSRFFSGLNFGVSGQKAVEIERRLSRLLQSDFDLIIVDAGTNDMMVETRQTIADTRARIASVLLAAGKTVILLPILARSVGKWPAGGAERAKAHWINRQSIEFAANNANCHIFDWNAAWVDPDSEFGEPYPAYSDDGTHFSVPGAFAVGQLLADYLETIVPRAPARLLSKDDRFDPVNNPAGNLASDLSARTVTEKGEQNHRLGGQLVHPGTGVWVEAICNVEIPAHDGVLGISLRLKDVAAEGHTMTALAPFRADDGRLFSFPSAQWQGALRTPPLKLRPGKAPPELFLDVILQPGSQPIEIDVSSIDIRPISNPVRA
;
A
#
# COMPACT_ATOMS: atom_id res chain seq x y z
N MET A 1 -4.33 -28.79 15.65
CA MET A 1 -3.53 -27.57 15.87
C MET A 1 -4.46 -26.39 15.71
N SER A 2 -4.52 -25.50 16.71
CA SER A 2 -5.35 -24.29 16.67
C SER A 2 -4.71 -23.29 15.70
N VAL A 3 -5.39 -22.99 14.60
CA VAL A 3 -4.99 -21.89 13.69
C VAL A 3 -5.37 -20.61 14.41
N SER A 4 -4.38 -19.88 14.95
CA SER A 4 -4.63 -18.53 15.44
C SER A 4 -4.93 -17.66 14.23
N LEU A 5 -6.17 -17.23 14.09
CA LEU A 5 -6.51 -16.23 13.08
C LEU A 5 -5.71 -14.95 13.38
N PRO A 6 -5.06 -14.34 12.38
CA PRO A 6 -4.37 -13.07 12.55
C PRO A 6 -5.32 -12.03 13.16
N ARG A 7 -4.84 -11.12 14.02
CA ARG A 7 -5.63 -9.92 14.32
C ARG A 7 -5.86 -9.24 12.98
N ALA A 8 -7.13 -9.02 12.66
CA ALA A 8 -7.64 -8.82 11.30
C ALA A 8 -7.21 -7.50 10.61
N SER A 9 -6.05 -6.92 10.93
CA SER A 9 -5.72 -5.57 10.45
C SER A 9 -4.25 -5.16 10.41
N ARG A 10 -3.27 -5.94 10.90
CA ARG A 10 -1.86 -5.50 10.89
C ARG A 10 -0.99 -6.39 10.02
N ILE A 11 -0.76 -5.93 8.80
CA ILE A 11 -0.01 -6.66 7.78
C ILE A 11 1.32 -5.94 7.53
N ALA A 12 2.42 -6.65 7.78
CA ALA A 12 3.75 -6.21 7.38
C ALA A 12 4.07 -6.67 5.97
N ILE A 13 4.87 -5.89 5.24
CA ILE A 13 5.33 -6.25 3.91
C ILE A 13 6.83 -6.09 3.84
N LEU A 14 7.51 -7.06 3.27
CA LEU A 14 8.96 -7.12 3.19
C LEU A 14 9.35 -7.35 1.74
N GLY A 15 10.28 -6.55 1.21
CA GLY A 15 10.85 -6.89 -0.08
C GLY A 15 11.60 -5.78 -0.77
N THR A 16 11.40 -5.71 -2.09
CA THR A 16 12.20 -4.90 -3.01
C THR A 16 11.52 -3.57 -3.36
N SER A 17 11.85 -2.99 -4.52
CA SER A 17 11.16 -1.81 -5.07
C SER A 17 9.66 -2.04 -5.31
N LEU A 18 9.27 -3.27 -5.67
CA LEU A 18 7.87 -3.67 -5.89
C LEU A 18 7.01 -3.53 -4.63
N VAL A 19 7.64 -3.63 -3.45
CA VAL A 19 7.00 -3.46 -2.15
C VAL A 19 7.17 -2.03 -1.65
N GLN A 20 8.35 -1.43 -1.84
CA GLN A 20 8.61 -0.05 -1.44
C GLN A 20 7.61 0.91 -2.09
N GLN A 21 7.34 0.75 -3.39
CA GLN A 21 6.51 1.66 -4.18
C GLN A 21 5.06 1.79 -3.71
N ASN A 22 4.60 0.93 -2.80
CA ASN A 22 3.30 1.09 -2.15
C ASN A 22 3.22 2.38 -1.33
N HIS A 23 4.36 2.91 -0.88
CA HIS A 23 4.43 4.18 -0.16
C HIS A 23 5.51 5.08 -0.75
N ILE A 24 5.22 6.37 -0.75
CA ILE A 24 6.14 7.43 -1.15
C ILE A 24 6.12 8.51 -0.08
N GLY A 25 7.29 9.03 0.27
CA GLY A 25 7.41 10.09 1.26
C GLY A 25 8.51 11.06 0.90
N ASP A 26 8.37 12.29 1.38
CA ASP A 26 9.37 13.34 1.31
C ASP A 26 9.46 14.08 2.65
N ALA A 27 10.19 15.18 2.72
CA ALA A 27 10.38 15.94 3.96
C ALA A 27 9.07 16.45 4.60
N SER A 28 8.00 16.56 3.83
CA SER A 28 6.72 17.19 4.18
C SER A 28 5.49 16.30 3.95
N SER A 29 5.64 15.17 3.25
CA SER A 29 4.52 14.33 2.84
C SER A 29 4.79 12.84 3.01
N LEU A 30 3.71 12.09 3.14
CA LEU A 30 3.70 10.62 3.04
C LEU A 30 2.39 10.20 2.37
N ALA A 31 2.48 9.28 1.43
CA ALA A 31 1.33 8.77 0.72
C ALA A 31 1.38 7.26 0.51
N THR A 32 0.21 6.62 0.49
CA THR A 32 0.02 5.36 -0.22
C THR A 32 -0.10 5.67 -1.71
N SER A 33 0.51 4.88 -2.59
CA SER A 33 0.65 5.20 -4.01
C SER A 33 -0.36 4.45 -4.88
N ALA A 34 -0.95 5.09 -5.89
CA ALA A 34 -1.77 4.41 -6.89
C ALA A 34 -0.99 3.40 -7.76
N ARG A 35 0.36 3.49 -7.75
CA ARG A 35 1.26 2.46 -8.32
C ARG A 35 1.46 1.26 -7.38
N GLY A 36 1.03 1.40 -6.13
CA GLY A 36 1.10 0.38 -5.10
C GLY A 36 -0.04 -0.62 -5.23
N TRP A 37 0.29 -1.87 -5.58
CA TRP A 37 -0.71 -2.95 -5.64
C TRP A 37 -1.33 -3.20 -4.26
N MET A 38 -0.57 -3.00 -3.18
CA MET A 38 -1.14 -3.09 -1.83
C MET A 38 -1.98 -1.89 -1.44
N SER A 39 -1.64 -0.70 -1.94
CA SER A 39 -2.47 0.48 -1.70
C SER A 39 -3.86 0.28 -2.29
N TRP A 40 -3.95 -0.38 -3.46
CA TRP A 40 -5.25 -0.81 -3.99
C TRP A 40 -5.90 -1.91 -3.16
N ALA A 41 -5.15 -2.90 -2.68
CA ALA A 41 -5.71 -3.93 -1.79
C ALA A 41 -6.24 -3.34 -0.47
N GLU A 42 -5.59 -2.32 0.11
CA GLU A 42 -6.09 -1.58 1.28
C GLU A 42 -7.47 -0.99 1.01
N VAL A 43 -7.61 -0.34 -0.13
CA VAL A 43 -8.86 0.31 -0.56
C VAL A 43 -9.95 -0.73 -0.80
N LEU A 44 -9.67 -1.72 -1.64
CA LEU A 44 -10.66 -2.69 -2.13
C LEU A 44 -11.03 -3.74 -1.08
N SER A 45 -10.21 -3.93 -0.05
CA SER A 45 -10.52 -4.84 1.06
C SER A 45 -11.37 -4.18 2.16
N HIS A 46 -11.82 -2.94 1.95
CA HIS A 46 -12.66 -2.17 2.89
C HIS A 46 -12.06 -2.10 4.32
N GLY A 47 -10.73 -1.96 4.41
CA GLY A 47 -10.01 -1.87 5.68
C GLY A 47 -9.69 -3.21 6.36
N ARG A 48 -9.88 -4.35 5.68
CA ARG A 48 -9.36 -5.66 6.12
C ARG A 48 -7.83 -5.69 6.06
N LEU A 49 -7.24 -5.10 5.03
CA LEU A 49 -5.79 -4.88 4.97
C LEU A 49 -5.47 -3.47 5.47
N CYS A 50 -4.47 -3.39 6.34
CA CYS A 50 -3.83 -2.14 6.70
C CYS A 50 -2.34 -2.42 6.92
N CYS A 51 -1.50 -1.62 6.26
CA CYS A 51 -0.06 -1.60 6.41
C CYS A 51 0.36 -0.24 7.00
N PRO A 52 0.21 -0.02 8.33
CA PRO A 52 0.48 1.27 8.94
C PRO A 52 1.91 1.74 8.67
N VAL A 53 2.03 2.92 8.08
CA VAL A 53 3.29 3.65 7.93
C VAL A 53 3.15 5.04 8.53
N HIS A 54 4.25 5.62 8.99
CA HIS A 54 4.27 6.99 9.50
C HIS A 54 5.48 7.72 8.93
N HIS A 55 5.35 9.05 8.83
CA HIS A 55 6.44 9.90 8.41
C HIS A 55 7.62 9.78 9.38
N ASP A 56 8.78 9.43 8.84
CA ASP A 56 10.03 9.26 9.57
C ASP A 56 11.20 9.63 8.66
N PRO A 57 11.84 10.78 8.85
CA PRO A 57 12.95 11.21 8.01
C PRO A 57 14.25 10.45 8.32
N SER A 58 14.29 9.60 9.34
CA SER A 58 15.51 8.87 9.71
C SER A 58 15.96 7.91 8.61
N VAL A 59 17.28 7.65 8.55
CA VAL A 59 17.87 6.61 7.70
C VAL A 59 18.24 5.44 8.62
N PRO A 60 17.46 4.36 8.62
CA PRO A 60 17.85 3.20 9.40
C PRO A 60 19.10 2.53 8.80
N SER A 61 19.96 1.96 9.63
CA SER A 61 21.10 1.18 9.12
C SER A 61 20.64 -0.07 8.37
N GLY A 62 21.26 -0.36 7.23
CA GLY A 62 20.96 -1.50 6.35
C GLY A 62 19.75 -1.28 5.43
N TRP A 63 19.08 -0.13 5.56
CA TRP A 63 17.90 0.27 4.80
C TRP A 63 18.23 1.13 3.58
N GLU A 64 19.50 1.44 3.40
CA GLU A 64 20.00 2.16 2.24
C GLU A 64 19.63 1.35 0.97
N PRO A 65 19.06 2.02 -0.06
CA PRO A 65 18.92 1.39 -1.36
C PRO A 65 20.30 0.90 -1.81
N SER A 66 20.34 -0.23 -2.53
CA SER A 66 21.61 -0.83 -2.93
C SER A 66 22.52 0.22 -3.60
N ASN A 67 23.71 0.41 -3.03
CA ASN A 67 24.73 1.39 -3.42
C ASN A 67 24.38 2.89 -3.20
N ARG A 68 23.40 3.24 -2.34
CA ARG A 68 23.08 4.64 -2.00
C ARG A 68 23.05 4.90 -0.49
N PRO A 69 24.22 5.04 0.15
CA PRO A 69 24.32 5.36 1.56
C PRO A 69 23.57 6.64 1.95
N GLY A 70 22.89 6.64 3.10
CA GLY A 70 22.34 7.88 3.70
C GLY A 70 21.06 8.41 3.08
N VAL A 71 20.37 7.65 2.21
CA VAL A 71 19.12 8.09 1.60
C VAL A 71 17.92 7.71 2.45
N SER A 72 17.17 8.71 2.90
CA SER A 72 15.89 8.49 3.58
C SER A 72 14.77 8.26 2.57
N ARG A 73 13.86 7.35 2.93
CA ARG A 73 12.56 7.16 2.26
C ARG A 73 11.44 7.96 2.92
N PHE A 74 11.75 8.69 3.99
CA PHE A 74 10.83 9.52 4.76
C PHE A 74 9.64 8.79 5.42
N PHE A 75 9.70 7.45 5.51
CA PHE A 75 8.71 6.69 6.28
C PHE A 75 9.27 5.42 6.93
N SER A 76 8.67 5.10 8.07
CA SER A 76 8.83 3.87 8.86
C SER A 76 7.47 3.23 9.11
N GLY A 77 7.45 2.04 9.72
CA GLY A 77 6.24 1.26 9.98
C GLY A 77 6.29 -0.09 9.28
N LEU A 78 5.13 -0.60 8.87
CA LEU A 78 4.97 -1.98 8.41
C LEU A 78 5.31 -2.22 6.93
N ASN A 79 5.74 -1.20 6.19
CA ASN A 79 6.37 -1.39 4.88
C ASN A 79 7.90 -1.47 4.99
N PHE A 80 8.40 -2.70 4.92
CA PHE A 80 9.80 -3.10 4.92
C PHE A 80 10.43 -3.23 3.52
N GLY A 81 9.82 -2.66 2.47
CA GLY A 81 10.32 -2.68 1.10
C GLY A 81 11.48 -1.70 0.85
N VAL A 82 12.56 -2.17 0.20
CA VAL A 82 13.71 -1.35 -0.21
C VAL A 82 14.04 -1.56 -1.69
N SER A 83 14.06 -0.47 -2.44
CA SER A 83 14.43 -0.48 -3.85
C SER A 83 15.87 -0.95 -4.06
N GLY A 84 16.05 -1.84 -5.05
CA GLY A 84 17.33 -2.40 -5.44
C GLY A 84 17.85 -3.56 -4.59
N GLN A 85 17.29 -3.79 -3.39
CA GLN A 85 17.82 -4.83 -2.50
C GLN A 85 17.63 -6.24 -3.04
N LYS A 86 18.66 -7.06 -2.82
CA LYS A 86 18.71 -8.51 -3.07
C LYS A 86 18.16 -9.29 -1.89
N ALA A 87 17.87 -10.58 -2.09
CA ALA A 87 17.32 -11.45 -1.06
C ALA A 87 18.19 -11.50 0.21
N VAL A 88 19.52 -11.54 0.06
CA VAL A 88 20.45 -11.55 1.21
C VAL A 88 20.45 -10.23 2.01
N GLU A 89 20.21 -9.10 1.37
CA GLU A 89 20.11 -7.79 2.03
C GLU A 89 18.78 -7.67 2.79
N ILE A 90 17.71 -8.22 2.22
CA ILE A 90 16.40 -8.35 2.86
C ILE A 90 16.51 -9.24 4.11
N GLU A 91 17.17 -10.39 4.01
CA GLU A 91 17.39 -11.34 5.13
C GLU A 91 18.09 -10.65 6.33
N ARG A 92 19.07 -9.79 6.08
CA ARG A 92 19.81 -9.06 7.14
C ARG A 92 18.93 -8.11 7.96
N ARG A 93 17.77 -7.68 7.44
CA ARG A 93 16.86 -6.74 8.11
C ARG A 93 15.77 -7.41 8.95
N LEU A 94 15.71 -8.74 8.97
CA LEU A 94 14.65 -9.48 9.69
C LEU A 94 14.63 -9.19 11.19
N SER A 95 15.78 -9.00 11.82
CA SER A 95 15.85 -8.68 13.26
C SER A 95 15.14 -7.37 13.61
N ARG A 96 15.24 -6.35 12.76
CA ARG A 96 14.51 -5.08 12.92
C ARG A 96 13.03 -5.27 12.65
N LEU A 97 12.67 -6.02 11.60
CA LEU A 97 11.28 -6.29 11.26
C LEU A 97 10.55 -6.99 12.40
N LEU A 98 11.16 -8.02 13.00
CA LEU A 98 10.58 -8.80 14.09
C LEU A 98 10.39 -8.02 15.42
N GLN A 99 10.88 -6.78 15.51
CA GLN A 99 10.59 -5.88 16.63
C GLN A 99 9.22 -5.18 16.50
N SER A 100 8.54 -5.31 15.35
CA SER A 100 7.25 -4.65 15.09
C SER A 100 6.07 -5.57 15.38
N ASP A 101 4.92 -5.02 15.79
CA ASP A 101 3.69 -5.80 16.00
C ASP A 101 2.91 -5.98 14.68
N PHE A 102 2.93 -7.21 14.19
CA PHE A 102 2.14 -7.70 13.05
C PHE A 102 1.94 -9.20 13.18
N ASP A 103 0.86 -9.72 12.62
CA ASP A 103 0.55 -11.16 12.67
C ASP A 103 0.78 -11.84 11.30
N LEU A 104 0.55 -11.09 10.23
CA LEU A 104 0.68 -11.55 8.86
C LEU A 104 1.73 -10.71 8.13
N ILE A 105 2.54 -11.37 7.32
CA ILE A 105 3.56 -10.73 6.49
C ILE A 105 3.52 -11.20 5.04
N ILE A 106 3.63 -10.26 4.10
CA ILE A 106 3.79 -10.54 2.68
C ILE A 106 5.26 -10.32 2.27
N VAL A 107 5.86 -11.31 1.61
CA VAL A 107 7.30 -11.33 1.33
C VAL A 107 7.57 -11.40 -0.18
N ASP A 108 8.21 -10.37 -0.71
CA ASP A 108 8.86 -10.32 -2.01
C ASP A 108 10.40 -10.38 -1.82
N ALA A 109 11.08 -11.23 -2.57
CA ALA A 109 12.54 -11.31 -2.56
C ALA A 109 13.05 -12.04 -3.81
N GLY A 110 14.25 -11.69 -4.28
CA GLY A 110 14.91 -12.43 -5.36
C GLY A 110 14.89 -11.76 -6.72
N THR A 111 14.08 -10.71 -6.95
CA THR A 111 13.99 -10.11 -8.29
C THR A 111 15.29 -9.43 -8.74
N ASN A 112 15.99 -8.76 -7.82
CA ASN A 112 17.26 -8.07 -8.10
C ASN A 112 18.46 -9.04 -8.13
N ASP A 113 18.25 -10.28 -7.70
CA ASP A 113 19.25 -11.35 -7.67
C ASP A 113 19.36 -12.08 -9.01
N MET A 114 18.41 -11.87 -9.92
CA MET A 114 18.21 -12.69 -11.12
C MET A 114 19.42 -12.74 -12.05
N MET A 115 20.21 -11.66 -12.13
CA MET A 115 21.40 -11.57 -12.98
C MET A 115 22.71 -11.97 -12.28
N VAL A 116 22.70 -12.16 -10.96
CA VAL A 116 23.93 -12.19 -10.14
C VAL A 116 24.06 -13.44 -9.28
N GLU A 117 22.96 -13.93 -8.72
CA GLU A 117 22.98 -15.10 -7.86
C GLU A 117 22.60 -16.37 -8.62
N THR A 118 22.88 -17.54 -8.04
CA THR A 118 22.35 -18.80 -8.60
C THR A 118 20.86 -18.97 -8.27
N ARG A 119 20.15 -19.79 -9.04
CA ARG A 119 18.75 -20.14 -8.71
C ARG A 119 18.60 -20.77 -7.33
N GLN A 120 19.56 -21.59 -6.92
CA GLN A 120 19.57 -22.27 -5.62
C GLN A 120 19.75 -21.27 -4.48
N THR A 121 20.74 -20.36 -4.60
CA THR A 121 20.98 -19.31 -3.59
C THR A 121 19.73 -18.48 -3.33
N ILE A 122 19.01 -18.08 -4.38
CA ILE A 122 17.79 -17.28 -4.26
C ILE A 122 16.68 -18.08 -3.57
N ALA A 123 16.44 -19.33 -3.99
CA ALA A 123 15.42 -20.19 -3.40
C ALA A 123 15.70 -20.48 -1.92
N ASP A 124 16.95 -20.83 -1.58
CA ASP A 124 17.36 -21.09 -0.19
C ASP A 124 17.22 -19.85 0.69
N THR A 125 17.57 -18.68 0.17
CA THR A 125 17.45 -17.42 0.91
C THR A 125 15.98 -17.05 1.16
N ARG A 126 15.11 -17.22 0.15
CA ARG A 126 13.66 -17.03 0.30
C ARG A 126 13.09 -17.99 1.34
N ALA A 127 13.49 -19.26 1.32
CA ALA A 127 13.08 -20.26 2.29
C ALA A 127 13.56 -19.90 3.71
N ARG A 128 14.82 -19.48 3.89
CA ARG A 128 15.34 -19.03 5.20
C ARG A 128 14.58 -17.82 5.74
N ILE A 129 14.29 -16.82 4.91
CA ILE A 129 13.46 -15.67 5.30
C ILE A 129 12.10 -16.15 5.82
N ALA A 130 11.42 -17.01 5.05
CA ALA A 130 10.12 -17.55 5.44
C ALA A 130 10.20 -18.36 6.75
N SER A 131 11.19 -19.24 6.88
CA SER A 131 11.40 -20.06 8.09
C SER A 131 11.61 -19.21 9.34
N VAL A 132 12.38 -18.13 9.27
CA VAL A 132 12.58 -17.21 10.40
C VAL A 132 11.27 -16.55 10.83
N LEU A 133 10.45 -16.12 9.87
CA LEU A 133 9.15 -15.49 10.15
C LEU A 133 8.13 -16.49 10.73
N LEU A 134 8.08 -17.71 10.17
CA LEU A 134 7.24 -18.79 10.67
C LEU A 134 7.66 -19.22 12.09
N ALA A 135 8.96 -19.32 12.35
CA ALA A 135 9.49 -19.63 13.68
C ALA A 135 9.17 -18.55 14.72
N ALA A 136 8.99 -17.30 14.28
CA ALA A 136 8.49 -16.19 15.10
C ALA A 136 6.95 -16.19 15.26
N GLY A 137 6.26 -17.23 14.80
CA GLY A 137 4.81 -17.41 14.91
C GLY A 137 3.98 -16.57 13.95
N LYS A 138 4.58 -16.04 12.88
CA LYS A 138 3.89 -15.21 11.89
C LYS A 138 3.22 -16.05 10.82
N THR A 139 2.11 -15.57 10.28
CA THR A 139 1.53 -16.07 9.03
C THR A 139 2.27 -15.43 7.86
N VAL A 140 2.81 -16.22 6.95
CA VAL A 140 3.63 -15.74 5.84
C VAL A 140 2.91 -15.95 4.52
N ILE A 141 2.82 -14.90 3.71
CA ILE A 141 2.44 -14.96 2.30
C ILE A 141 3.70 -14.73 1.46
N LEU A 142 4.16 -15.75 0.74
CA LEU A 142 5.25 -15.61 -0.22
C LEU A 142 4.71 -15.16 -1.57
N LEU A 143 5.34 -14.13 -2.12
CA LEU A 143 5.12 -13.67 -3.48
C LEU A 143 6.08 -14.41 -4.41
N PRO A 144 5.59 -15.06 -5.48
CA PRO A 144 6.45 -15.53 -6.56
C PRO A 144 7.32 -14.39 -7.09
N ILE A 145 8.49 -14.69 -7.66
CA ILE A 145 9.21 -13.71 -8.47
C ILE A 145 8.29 -13.29 -9.62
N LEU A 146 7.96 -12.00 -9.67
CA LEU A 146 7.06 -11.40 -10.64
C LEU A 146 7.65 -11.51 -12.05
N ALA A 147 6.83 -11.87 -13.03
CA ALA A 147 7.21 -11.94 -14.43
C ALA A 147 7.61 -10.55 -14.97
N ARG A 148 8.33 -10.54 -16.09
CA ARG A 148 8.88 -9.32 -16.72
C ARG A 148 8.47 -9.22 -18.17
N SER A 149 8.52 -8.02 -18.72
CA SER A 149 8.46 -7.83 -20.18
C SER A 149 9.68 -8.46 -20.87
N VAL A 150 9.58 -8.74 -22.17
CA VAL A 150 10.70 -9.25 -22.97
C VAL A 150 11.86 -8.27 -23.11
N GLY A 151 11.61 -6.96 -22.94
CA GLY A 151 12.67 -5.95 -22.89
C GLY A 151 13.53 -6.02 -21.63
N LYS A 152 13.05 -6.67 -20.56
CA LYS A 152 13.79 -6.84 -19.30
C LYS A 152 14.39 -8.23 -19.17
N TRP A 153 13.61 -9.28 -19.43
CA TRP A 153 14.10 -10.64 -19.54
C TRP A 153 13.77 -11.20 -20.93
N PRO A 154 14.76 -11.54 -21.76
CA PRO A 154 14.53 -11.98 -23.13
C PRO A 154 13.50 -13.10 -23.25
N ALA A 155 12.79 -13.13 -24.38
CA ALA A 155 11.91 -14.23 -24.75
C ALA A 155 12.66 -15.58 -24.68
N GLY A 156 12.11 -16.55 -23.94
CA GLY A 156 12.79 -17.84 -23.69
C GLY A 156 14.11 -17.75 -22.90
N GLY A 157 14.44 -16.59 -22.33
CA GLY A 157 15.69 -16.34 -21.63
C GLY A 157 15.87 -17.16 -20.34
N ALA A 158 17.13 -17.34 -19.93
CA ALA A 158 17.48 -18.11 -18.74
C ALA A 158 16.87 -17.54 -17.45
N GLU A 159 16.68 -16.22 -17.38
CA GLU A 159 16.08 -15.52 -16.24
C GLU A 159 14.63 -15.94 -16.04
N ARG A 160 13.84 -16.09 -17.12
CA ARG A 160 12.45 -16.54 -17.03
C ARG A 160 12.38 -17.97 -16.49
N ALA A 161 13.16 -18.88 -17.09
CA ALA A 161 13.23 -20.28 -16.64
C ALA A 161 13.68 -20.39 -15.18
N LYS A 162 14.67 -19.57 -14.78
CA LYS A 162 15.15 -19.46 -13.40
C LYS A 162 14.04 -18.98 -12.45
N ALA A 163 13.29 -17.94 -12.81
CA ALA A 163 12.19 -17.43 -11.99
C ALA A 163 11.10 -18.49 -11.81
N HIS A 164 10.69 -19.19 -12.88
CA HIS A 164 9.71 -20.28 -12.79
C HIS A 164 10.18 -21.41 -11.87
N TRP A 165 11.45 -21.79 -11.94
CA TRP A 165 12.00 -22.81 -11.04
C TRP A 165 11.95 -22.35 -9.57
N ILE A 166 12.39 -21.13 -9.27
CA ILE A 166 12.35 -20.56 -7.91
C ILE A 166 10.90 -20.45 -7.39
N ASN A 167 9.96 -20.08 -8.26
CA ASN A 167 8.54 -19.98 -7.92
C ASN A 167 7.97 -21.35 -7.55
N ARG A 168 8.33 -22.41 -8.30
CA ARG A 168 7.96 -23.80 -7.94
C ARG A 168 8.51 -24.21 -6.58
N GLN A 169 9.77 -23.89 -6.28
CA GLN A 169 10.36 -24.17 -4.97
C GLN A 169 9.65 -23.41 -3.84
N SER A 170 9.20 -22.17 -4.09
CA SER A 170 8.42 -21.41 -3.11
C SER A 170 7.06 -22.06 -2.85
N ILE A 171 6.39 -22.56 -3.90
CA ILE A 171 5.11 -23.30 -3.79
C ILE A 171 5.31 -24.59 -2.98
N GLU A 172 6.33 -25.39 -3.31
CA GLU A 172 6.66 -26.62 -2.59
C GLU A 172 7.01 -26.33 -1.11
N PHE A 173 7.74 -25.25 -0.84
CA PHE A 173 8.03 -24.83 0.52
C PHE A 173 6.75 -24.47 1.29
N ALA A 174 5.87 -23.65 0.71
CA ALA A 174 4.62 -23.26 1.37
C ALA A 174 3.70 -24.46 1.63
N ALA A 175 3.59 -25.39 0.67
CA ALA A 175 2.80 -26.61 0.83
C ALA A 175 3.27 -27.51 1.99
N ASN A 176 4.56 -27.45 2.34
CA ASN A 176 5.16 -28.24 3.42
C ASN A 176 5.24 -27.50 4.77
N ASN A 177 4.77 -26.26 4.87
CA ASN A 177 4.87 -25.45 6.08
C ASN A 177 3.51 -24.84 6.45
N ALA A 178 2.98 -25.20 7.62
CA ALA A 178 1.76 -24.57 8.15
C ALA A 178 1.93 -23.06 8.30
N ASN A 179 0.85 -22.29 8.08
CA ASN A 179 0.83 -20.82 8.07
C ASN A 179 1.73 -20.16 7.02
N CYS A 180 2.23 -20.92 6.04
CA CYS A 180 2.92 -20.40 4.87
C CYS A 180 2.02 -20.53 3.65
N HIS A 181 1.82 -19.42 2.95
CA HIS A 181 0.87 -19.28 1.87
C HIS A 181 1.56 -18.77 0.61
N ILE A 182 1.00 -19.09 -0.56
CA ILE A 182 1.35 -18.45 -1.83
C ILE A 182 0.21 -17.53 -2.23
N PHE A 183 0.55 -16.27 -2.51
CA PHE A 183 -0.29 -15.37 -3.29
C PHE A 183 0.37 -15.19 -4.66
N ASP A 184 -0.17 -15.85 -5.68
CA ASP A 184 0.39 -15.74 -7.03
C ASP A 184 -0.11 -14.48 -7.74
N TRP A 185 0.56 -13.37 -7.46
CA TRP A 185 0.31 -12.11 -8.17
C TRP A 185 0.59 -12.17 -9.68
N ASN A 186 1.25 -13.22 -10.21
CA ASN A 186 1.38 -13.37 -11.66
C ASN A 186 0.03 -13.68 -12.32
N ALA A 187 -0.92 -14.27 -11.58
CA ALA A 187 -2.24 -14.62 -12.12
C ALA A 187 -3.06 -13.41 -12.59
N ALA A 188 -2.88 -12.25 -11.95
CA ALA A 188 -3.49 -10.99 -12.39
C ALA A 188 -2.54 -10.12 -13.22
N TRP A 189 -1.27 -10.49 -13.35
CA TRP A 189 -0.24 -9.66 -14.00
C TRP A 189 0.07 -10.14 -15.41
N VAL A 190 0.26 -11.45 -15.59
CA VAL A 190 0.67 -12.08 -16.85
C VAL A 190 -0.51 -12.21 -17.79
N ASP A 191 -0.29 -11.83 -19.04
CA ASP A 191 -1.23 -12.08 -20.12
C ASP A 191 -1.22 -13.58 -20.49
N PRO A 192 -2.34 -14.31 -20.37
CA PRO A 192 -2.40 -15.73 -20.73
C PRO A 192 -2.20 -15.98 -22.23
N ASP A 193 -2.44 -14.97 -23.08
CA ASP A 193 -2.24 -15.05 -24.53
C ASP A 193 -0.79 -14.72 -24.93
N SER A 194 0.04 -14.27 -24.00
CA SER A 194 1.45 -14.00 -24.24
C SER A 194 2.25 -15.32 -24.35
N GLU A 195 3.01 -15.43 -25.44
CA GLU A 195 3.88 -16.59 -25.71
C GLU A 195 4.98 -16.76 -24.63
N PHE A 196 5.50 -15.65 -24.08
CA PHE A 196 6.63 -15.69 -23.15
C PHE A 196 6.27 -15.34 -21.71
N GLY A 197 4.99 -15.15 -21.37
CA GLY A 197 4.52 -14.76 -20.05
C GLY A 197 4.86 -13.31 -19.69
N GLU A 198 4.69 -12.40 -20.63
CA GLU A 198 4.74 -10.95 -20.42
C GLU A 198 3.52 -10.45 -19.63
N PRO A 199 3.65 -9.31 -18.94
CA PRO A 199 2.48 -8.66 -18.38
C PRO A 199 1.49 -8.22 -19.46
N TYR A 200 0.22 -8.07 -19.06
CA TYR A 200 -0.77 -7.40 -19.91
C TYR A 200 -0.26 -6.03 -20.40
N PRO A 201 -0.67 -5.61 -21.61
CA PRO A 201 -0.39 -4.27 -22.09
C PRO A 201 -0.78 -3.19 -21.07
N ALA A 202 0.05 -2.16 -20.96
CA ALA A 202 -0.09 -1.05 -20.02
C ALA A 202 -0.01 -1.41 -18.52
N TYR A 203 0.17 -2.67 -18.12
CA TYR A 203 0.36 -3.03 -16.69
C TYR A 203 1.75 -2.65 -16.17
N SER A 204 2.69 -2.37 -17.06
CA SER A 204 4.02 -1.87 -16.72
C SER A 204 4.44 -0.76 -17.68
N ASP A 205 5.13 0.24 -17.13
CA ASP A 205 5.77 1.33 -17.86
C ASP A 205 7.24 1.04 -18.18
N ASP A 206 7.91 0.22 -17.35
CA ASP A 206 9.32 -0.14 -17.53
C ASP A 206 9.54 -1.64 -17.73
N GLY A 207 8.48 -2.46 -17.74
CA GLY A 207 8.54 -3.90 -17.87
C GLY A 207 8.92 -4.67 -16.61
N THR A 208 9.04 -3.99 -15.47
CA THR A 208 9.40 -4.54 -14.15
C THR A 208 8.39 -4.16 -13.08
N HIS A 209 8.05 -2.89 -12.98
CA HIS A 209 7.20 -2.32 -11.95
C HIS A 209 5.77 -2.17 -12.46
N PHE A 210 4.81 -2.26 -11.54
CA PHE A 210 3.40 -2.01 -11.85
C PHE A 210 3.21 -0.58 -12.34
N SER A 211 2.36 -0.37 -13.33
CA SER A 211 1.65 0.88 -13.57
C SER A 211 0.40 0.93 -12.66
N VAL A 212 -0.41 1.99 -12.77
CA VAL A 212 -1.67 2.09 -11.99
C VAL A 212 -2.67 0.97 -12.36
N PRO A 213 -2.98 0.67 -13.65
CA PRO A 213 -3.83 -0.46 -14.00
C PRO A 213 -3.32 -1.82 -13.50
N GLY A 214 -2.02 -2.09 -13.64
CA GLY A 214 -1.43 -3.34 -13.17
C GLY A 214 -1.49 -3.48 -11.64
N ALA A 215 -1.25 -2.37 -10.93
CA ALA A 215 -1.37 -2.32 -9.47
C ALA A 215 -2.82 -2.56 -9.01
N PHE A 216 -3.80 -1.98 -9.71
CA PHE A 216 -5.22 -2.20 -9.42
C PHE A 216 -5.61 -3.68 -9.59
N ALA A 217 -5.24 -4.30 -10.71
CA ALA A 217 -5.58 -5.70 -10.99
C ALA A 217 -5.00 -6.66 -9.93
N VAL A 218 -3.73 -6.48 -9.58
CA VAL A 218 -3.09 -7.28 -8.51
C VAL A 218 -3.66 -6.95 -7.13
N GLY A 219 -3.98 -5.68 -6.87
CA GLY A 219 -4.59 -5.24 -5.62
C GLY A 219 -5.97 -5.83 -5.39
N GLN A 220 -6.80 -5.90 -6.43
CA GLN A 220 -8.10 -6.57 -6.40
C GLN A 220 -7.94 -8.07 -6.11
N LEU A 221 -7.04 -8.75 -6.83
CA LEU A 221 -6.75 -10.16 -6.59
C LEU A 221 -6.29 -10.41 -5.15
N LEU A 222 -5.47 -9.51 -4.57
CA LEU A 222 -5.05 -9.62 -3.18
C LEU A 222 -6.22 -9.39 -2.20
N ALA A 223 -7.06 -8.38 -2.44
CA ALA A 223 -8.23 -8.11 -1.60
C ALA A 223 -9.14 -9.34 -1.52
N ASP A 224 -9.40 -9.98 -2.66
CA ASP A 224 -10.19 -11.21 -2.77
C ASP A 224 -9.49 -12.38 -2.08
N TYR A 225 -8.18 -12.54 -2.27
CA TYR A 225 -7.40 -13.57 -1.61
C TYR A 225 -7.48 -13.46 -0.08
N LEU A 226 -7.40 -12.25 0.47
CA LEU A 226 -7.46 -12.00 1.91
C LEU A 226 -8.83 -12.33 2.51
N GLU A 227 -9.91 -12.37 1.72
CA GLU A 227 -11.23 -12.88 2.18
C GLU A 227 -11.11 -14.29 2.79
N THR A 228 -10.17 -15.07 2.28
CA THR A 228 -10.04 -16.50 2.58
C THR A 228 -9.25 -16.78 3.86
N ILE A 229 -8.44 -15.83 4.33
CA ILE A 229 -7.50 -16.03 5.44
C ILE A 229 -7.53 -14.94 6.51
N VAL A 230 -8.10 -13.76 6.23
CA VAL A 230 -8.23 -12.68 7.21
C VAL A 230 -9.72 -12.42 7.49
N PRO A 231 -10.15 -12.38 8.77
CA PRO A 231 -11.53 -12.08 9.12
C PRO A 231 -12.00 -10.75 8.52
N ARG A 232 -13.30 -10.63 8.22
CA ARG A 232 -13.88 -9.36 7.78
C ARG A 232 -13.65 -8.28 8.84
N ALA A 233 -13.24 -7.09 8.39
CA ALA A 233 -13.26 -5.91 9.23
C ALA A 233 -14.71 -5.64 9.68
N PRO A 234 -14.95 -5.28 10.95
CA PRO A 234 -16.27 -4.85 11.39
C PRO A 234 -16.78 -3.69 10.55
N ALA A 235 -18.10 -3.65 10.31
CA ALA A 235 -18.71 -2.52 9.63
C ALA A 235 -18.45 -1.22 10.42
N ARG A 236 -18.02 -0.17 9.72
CA ARG A 236 -17.78 1.15 10.30
C ARG A 236 -19.10 1.88 10.50
N LEU A 237 -19.71 1.72 11.68
CA LEU A 237 -20.90 2.46 12.07
C LEU A 237 -20.48 3.79 12.71
N LEU A 238 -20.77 4.91 12.04
CA LEU A 238 -20.52 6.24 12.57
C LEU A 238 -21.82 6.85 13.10
N SER A 239 -21.88 7.12 14.40
CA SER A 239 -22.97 7.88 15.01
C SER A 239 -22.69 9.38 14.89
N LYS A 240 -23.74 10.18 14.65
CA LYS A 240 -23.63 11.66 14.70
C LYS A 240 -23.24 12.18 16.08
N ASP A 241 -23.47 11.40 17.13
CA ASP A 241 -23.13 11.74 18.52
C ASP A 241 -21.71 11.28 18.90
N ASP A 242 -21.04 10.48 18.06
CA ASP A 242 -19.63 10.10 18.23
C ASP A 242 -18.71 11.25 17.81
N ARG A 243 -18.82 12.37 18.52
CA ARG A 243 -18.05 13.59 18.27
C ARG A 243 -16.89 13.68 19.23
N PHE A 244 -15.78 14.20 18.75
CA PHE A 244 -14.65 14.53 19.59
C PHE A 244 -15.06 15.54 20.66
N ASP A 245 -14.79 15.19 21.91
CA ASP A 245 -14.85 16.07 23.06
C ASP A 245 -13.59 15.80 23.90
N PRO A 246 -12.76 16.82 24.20
CA PRO A 246 -11.47 16.59 24.85
C PRO A 246 -11.58 16.01 26.27
N VAL A 247 -12.77 16.05 26.88
CA VAL A 247 -13.02 15.57 28.25
C VAL A 247 -13.78 14.23 28.22
N ASN A 248 -14.88 14.17 27.48
CA ASN A 248 -15.85 13.08 27.53
C ASN A 248 -15.69 12.06 26.41
N ASN A 249 -15.16 12.46 25.25
CA ASN A 249 -14.93 11.57 24.10
C ASN A 249 -13.66 11.96 23.31
N PRO A 250 -12.46 11.81 23.90
CA PRO A 250 -11.21 12.25 23.28
C PRO A 250 -10.81 11.40 22.06
N ALA A 251 -11.52 10.31 21.77
CA ALA A 251 -11.34 9.46 20.59
C ALA A 251 -12.48 9.59 19.57
N GLY A 252 -13.40 10.53 19.79
CA GLY A 252 -14.52 10.77 18.89
C GLY A 252 -14.10 11.33 17.53
N ASN A 253 -15.03 11.31 16.59
CA ASN A 253 -14.81 11.83 15.25
C ASN A 253 -14.66 13.36 15.28
N LEU A 254 -13.64 13.87 14.58
CA LEU A 254 -13.34 15.29 14.45
C LEU A 254 -14.24 15.97 13.41
N ALA A 255 -14.89 15.20 12.52
CA ALA A 255 -15.76 15.70 11.47
C ALA A 255 -17.21 15.93 11.94
N SER A 256 -17.82 17.03 11.48
CA SER A 256 -19.25 17.29 11.69
C SER A 256 -20.15 16.54 10.70
N ASP A 257 -19.65 16.38 9.48
CA ASP A 257 -20.38 15.79 8.36
C ASP A 257 -19.77 14.42 8.02
N LEU A 258 -20.62 13.39 7.95
CA LEU A 258 -20.20 12.00 7.80
C LEU A 258 -20.31 11.48 6.36
N SER A 259 -20.77 12.32 5.44
CA SER A 259 -21.00 11.99 4.03
C SER A 259 -20.93 13.24 3.18
N ALA A 260 -20.57 13.07 1.90
CA ALA A 260 -20.60 14.12 0.90
C ALA A 260 -20.90 13.51 -0.47
N ARG A 261 -21.41 14.32 -1.39
CA ARG A 261 -21.50 13.99 -2.82
C ARG A 261 -20.69 15.03 -3.56
N THR A 262 -19.71 14.57 -4.34
CA THR A 262 -18.76 15.45 -5.03
C THR A 262 -18.97 15.36 -6.53
N VAL A 263 -18.84 16.49 -7.22
CA VAL A 263 -18.97 16.57 -8.69
C VAL A 263 -17.72 17.27 -9.21
N THR A 264 -16.96 16.57 -10.05
CA THR A 264 -15.77 17.14 -10.71
C THR A 264 -16.06 17.35 -12.18
N GLU A 265 -16.14 18.60 -12.61
CA GLU A 265 -16.48 18.94 -13.99
C GLU A 265 -15.30 18.81 -14.96
N LYS A 266 -14.09 19.16 -14.51
CA LYS A 266 -12.87 19.19 -15.34
C LYS A 266 -11.62 19.35 -14.49
N GLY A 267 -10.50 18.85 -15.02
CA GLY A 267 -9.16 19.10 -14.48
C GLY A 267 -8.99 18.58 -13.06
N GLU A 268 -8.16 19.27 -12.28
CA GLU A 268 -7.93 18.97 -10.87
C GLU A 268 -8.87 19.78 -9.98
N GLN A 269 -9.58 19.09 -9.07
CA GLN A 269 -10.46 19.70 -8.09
C GLN A 269 -10.26 19.07 -6.71
N ASN A 270 -10.30 19.92 -5.68
CA ASN A 270 -10.11 19.52 -4.29
C ASN A 270 -11.43 19.71 -3.55
N HIS A 271 -12.15 18.63 -3.27
CA HIS A 271 -13.43 18.67 -2.59
C HIS A 271 -13.23 18.59 -1.08
N ARG A 272 -13.56 19.66 -0.36
CA ARG A 272 -13.43 19.68 1.11
C ARG A 272 -14.44 18.71 1.74
N LEU A 273 -13.96 17.86 2.63
CA LEU A 273 -14.77 16.85 3.33
C LEU A 273 -14.90 17.15 4.83
N GLY A 274 -15.90 16.55 5.47
CA GLY A 274 -16.03 16.52 6.93
C GLY A 274 -16.64 17.77 7.57
N GLY A 275 -17.07 18.76 6.78
CA GLY A 275 -17.72 19.98 7.26
C GLY A 275 -16.79 20.82 8.15
N GLN A 276 -17.20 21.07 9.39
CA GLN A 276 -16.38 21.74 10.40
C GLN A 276 -15.54 20.70 11.15
N LEU A 277 -14.21 20.82 11.05
CA LEU A 277 -13.27 19.97 11.78
C LEU A 277 -12.84 20.60 13.10
N VAL A 278 -12.64 19.77 14.13
CA VAL A 278 -12.13 20.19 15.44
C VAL A 278 -10.64 19.84 15.58
N HIS A 279 -9.86 20.72 16.19
CA HIS A 279 -8.45 20.46 16.47
C HIS A 279 -8.29 19.68 17.80
N PRO A 280 -7.76 18.45 17.80
CA PRO A 280 -7.71 17.62 19.01
C PRO A 280 -6.55 17.97 19.96
N GLY A 281 -5.63 18.83 19.51
CA GLY A 281 -4.45 19.24 20.29
C GLY A 281 -3.14 18.97 19.54
N THR A 282 -2.09 19.67 19.96
CA THR A 282 -0.76 19.53 19.37
C THR A 282 -0.13 18.20 19.72
N GLY A 283 0.58 17.60 18.76
CA GLY A 283 1.29 16.33 18.93
C GLY A 283 0.40 15.09 18.88
N VAL A 284 -0.92 15.28 18.80
CA VAL A 284 -1.90 14.20 18.59
C VAL A 284 -1.71 13.61 17.20
N TRP A 285 -1.75 12.28 17.12
CA TRP A 285 -1.80 11.57 15.85
C TRP A 285 -3.25 11.47 15.40
N VAL A 286 -3.49 11.78 14.13
CA VAL A 286 -4.82 11.70 13.51
C VAL A 286 -4.75 10.87 12.24
N GLU A 287 -5.81 10.13 11.96
CA GLU A 287 -6.00 9.39 10.71
C GLU A 287 -7.37 9.76 10.14
N ALA A 288 -7.46 9.85 8.82
CA ALA A 288 -8.73 9.99 8.12
C ALA A 288 -9.04 8.74 7.29
N ILE A 289 -10.30 8.33 7.30
CA ILE A 289 -10.80 7.24 6.49
C ILE A 289 -12.22 7.55 6.01
N CYS A 290 -12.49 7.35 4.72
CA CYS A 290 -13.83 7.41 4.14
C CYS A 290 -14.06 6.24 3.18
N ASN A 291 -15.33 5.90 2.98
CA ASN A 291 -15.73 5.00 1.92
C ASN A 291 -16.05 5.83 0.66
N VAL A 292 -15.68 5.31 -0.50
CA VAL A 292 -15.97 5.92 -1.79
C VAL A 292 -16.63 4.92 -2.73
N GLU A 293 -17.55 5.41 -3.54
CA GLU A 293 -18.14 4.69 -4.67
C GLU A 293 -17.76 5.43 -5.96
N ILE A 294 -16.91 4.82 -6.77
CA ILE A 294 -16.36 5.42 -7.98
C ILE A 294 -17.04 4.78 -9.19
N PRO A 295 -17.79 5.53 -10.01
CA PRO A 295 -18.38 5.00 -11.23
C PRO A 295 -17.29 4.70 -12.28
N ALA A 296 -17.62 3.84 -13.24
CA ALA A 296 -16.73 3.61 -14.39
C ALA A 296 -16.54 4.91 -15.17
N HIS A 297 -15.29 5.32 -15.37
CA HIS A 297 -14.95 6.58 -16.02
C HIS A 297 -13.55 6.51 -16.64
N ASP A 298 -13.42 6.79 -17.93
CA ASP A 298 -12.18 6.66 -18.72
C ASP A 298 -11.20 7.83 -18.52
N GLY A 299 -11.72 9.00 -18.14
CA GLY A 299 -10.93 10.22 -17.93
C GLY A 299 -10.29 10.39 -16.56
N VAL A 300 -10.36 9.42 -15.64
CA VAL A 300 -9.81 9.61 -14.29
C VAL A 300 -8.29 9.42 -14.28
N LEU A 301 -7.57 10.43 -13.78
CA LEU A 301 -6.11 10.42 -13.59
C LEU A 301 -5.71 10.34 -12.10
N GLY A 302 -6.65 10.60 -11.18
CA GLY A 302 -6.39 10.57 -9.75
C GLY A 302 -7.66 10.65 -8.92
N ILE A 303 -7.74 9.82 -7.88
CA ILE A 303 -8.71 9.91 -6.79
C ILE A 303 -7.93 9.68 -5.50
N SER A 304 -7.88 10.69 -4.63
CA SER A 304 -7.05 10.63 -3.43
C SER A 304 -7.74 11.25 -2.22
N LEU A 305 -7.58 10.63 -1.05
CA LEU A 305 -7.97 11.24 0.22
C LEU A 305 -6.76 11.92 0.83
N ARG A 306 -6.83 13.24 1.03
CA ARG A 306 -5.70 14.03 1.53
C ARG A 306 -6.03 14.69 2.86
N LEU A 307 -5.27 14.34 3.89
CA LEU A 307 -5.33 14.93 5.23
C LEU A 307 -4.12 15.86 5.41
N LYS A 308 -4.37 17.12 5.74
CA LYS A 308 -3.35 18.17 5.82
C LYS A 308 -3.33 18.81 7.20
N ASP A 309 -2.14 18.91 7.79
CA ASP A 309 -1.89 19.84 8.89
C ASP A 309 -1.60 21.22 8.30
N VAL A 310 -2.38 22.22 8.70
CA VAL A 310 -2.29 23.59 8.19
C VAL A 310 -1.25 24.44 8.91
N ALA A 311 -0.57 23.91 9.93
CA ALA A 311 0.56 24.58 10.56
C ALA A 311 1.70 24.83 9.56
N ALA A 312 2.59 25.79 9.86
CA ALA A 312 3.67 26.20 8.97
C ALA A 312 4.64 25.05 8.60
N GLU A 313 4.84 24.09 9.51
CA GLU A 313 5.64 22.87 9.30
C GLU A 313 4.75 21.61 9.24
N GLY A 314 3.46 21.83 8.97
CA GLY A 314 2.46 20.78 8.87
C GLY A 314 2.78 19.81 7.73
N HIS A 315 2.48 18.54 7.95
CA HIS A 315 2.64 17.52 6.91
C HIS A 315 1.33 17.26 6.17
N THR A 316 1.47 16.61 5.01
CA THR A 316 0.35 16.12 4.21
C THR A 316 0.40 14.59 4.12
N MET A 317 -0.70 13.94 4.49
CA MET A 317 -0.88 12.50 4.35
C MET A 317 -1.90 12.21 3.25
N THR A 318 -1.55 11.35 2.29
CA THR A 318 -2.43 11.06 1.15
C THR A 318 -2.69 9.57 0.99
N ALA A 319 -3.95 9.17 0.90
CA ALA A 319 -4.33 7.84 0.46
C ALA A 319 -4.45 7.82 -1.06
N LEU A 320 -3.85 6.81 -1.70
CA LEU A 320 -3.95 6.53 -3.12
C LEU A 320 -3.51 7.70 -4.01
N ALA A 321 -2.35 8.28 -3.70
CA ALA A 321 -1.77 9.39 -4.45
C ALA A 321 -1.53 9.00 -5.92
N PRO A 322 -1.87 9.88 -6.88
CA PRO A 322 -1.74 9.56 -8.29
C PRO A 322 -0.28 9.41 -8.69
N PHE A 323 -0.01 8.51 -9.64
CA PHE A 323 1.34 8.28 -10.14
C PHE A 323 1.67 9.22 -11.30
N ARG A 324 2.81 9.90 -11.19
CA ARG A 324 3.38 10.76 -12.23
C ARG A 324 4.66 10.14 -12.77
N ALA A 325 4.79 10.09 -14.09
CA ALA A 325 6.06 9.79 -14.77
C ALA A 325 7.06 10.94 -14.54
N ASP A 326 8.32 10.69 -14.92
CA ASP A 326 9.42 11.68 -14.82
C ASP A 326 9.15 12.95 -15.63
N ASP A 327 8.34 12.86 -16.69
CA ASP A 327 7.88 14.00 -17.51
C ASP A 327 6.67 14.75 -16.91
N GLY A 328 6.22 14.33 -15.72
CA GLY A 328 5.05 14.89 -15.02
C GLY A 328 3.71 14.33 -15.48
N ARG A 329 3.67 13.47 -16.51
CA ARG A 329 2.44 12.87 -17.03
C ARG A 329 1.81 11.95 -15.98
N LEU A 330 0.51 12.11 -15.77
CA LEU A 330 -0.28 11.23 -14.90
C LEU A 330 -0.66 9.95 -15.64
N PHE A 331 -0.69 8.85 -14.89
CA PHE A 331 -1.24 7.58 -15.37
C PHE A 331 -2.73 7.50 -15.08
N SER A 332 -3.49 6.99 -16.05
CA SER A 332 -4.92 6.77 -15.87
C SER A 332 -5.19 5.76 -14.77
N PHE A 333 -6.21 6.07 -13.97
CA PHE A 333 -6.84 5.10 -13.09
C PHE A 333 -7.63 4.09 -13.92
N PRO A 334 -8.03 2.94 -13.33
CA PRO A 334 -8.86 1.96 -14.01
C PRO A 334 -10.19 2.59 -14.47
N SER A 335 -10.58 2.33 -15.72
CA SER A 335 -11.87 2.75 -16.28
C SER A 335 -13.03 1.85 -15.83
N ALA A 336 -12.97 1.36 -14.60
CA ALA A 336 -13.92 0.42 -14.02
C ALA A 336 -14.62 1.06 -12.83
N GLN A 337 -15.85 0.61 -12.56
CA GLN A 337 -16.51 0.94 -11.31
C GLN A 337 -15.80 0.20 -10.16
N TRP A 338 -15.57 0.88 -9.05
CA TRP A 338 -15.05 0.26 -7.84
C TRP A 338 -15.55 0.99 -6.60
N GLN A 339 -15.50 0.29 -5.48
CA GLN A 339 -15.84 0.82 -4.16
C GLN A 339 -14.78 0.38 -3.16
N GLY A 340 -14.54 1.18 -2.13
CA GLY A 340 -13.50 0.87 -1.16
C GLY A 340 -13.36 1.91 -0.07
N ALA A 341 -12.40 1.69 0.82
CA ALA A 341 -12.08 2.60 1.91
C ALA A 341 -10.74 3.29 1.66
N LEU A 342 -10.74 4.61 1.43
CA LEU A 342 -9.52 5.40 1.41
C LEU A 342 -9.11 5.71 2.84
N ARG A 343 -7.91 5.30 3.25
CA ARG A 343 -7.32 5.56 4.57
C ARG A 343 -5.99 6.28 4.41
N THR A 344 -5.85 7.44 5.04
CA THR A 344 -4.59 8.18 5.01
C THR A 344 -3.56 7.53 5.94
N PRO A 345 -2.25 7.61 5.65
CA PRO A 345 -1.25 7.43 6.70
C PRO A 345 -1.53 8.33 7.91
N PRO A 346 -1.20 7.90 9.14
CA PRO A 346 -1.25 8.76 10.33
C PRO A 346 -0.47 10.07 10.18
N LEU A 347 -1.14 11.17 10.50
CA LEU A 347 -0.61 12.52 10.56
C LEU A 347 -0.36 12.93 12.01
N LYS A 348 0.86 13.38 12.33
CA LYS A 348 1.13 14.00 13.64
C LYS A 348 0.93 15.51 13.54
N LEU A 349 -0.01 16.05 14.32
CA LEU A 349 -0.30 17.49 14.32
C LEU A 349 0.85 18.27 14.96
N ARG A 350 1.31 19.30 14.27
CA ARG A 350 2.34 20.24 14.71
C ARG A 350 1.76 21.29 15.68
N PRO A 351 2.61 22.09 16.34
CA PRO A 351 2.15 23.22 17.14
C PRO A 351 1.25 24.17 16.34
N GLY A 352 0.04 24.39 16.83
CA GLY A 352 -1.01 25.12 16.11
C GLY A 352 -2.37 25.00 16.81
N LYS A 353 -3.32 25.81 16.36
CA LYS A 353 -4.73 25.77 16.83
C LYS A 353 -5.73 25.51 15.71
N ALA A 354 -5.31 25.65 14.47
CA ALA A 354 -6.20 25.46 13.32
C ALA A 354 -6.39 23.95 13.10
N PRO A 355 -7.63 23.48 12.91
CA PRO A 355 -7.92 22.07 12.69
C PRO A 355 -7.22 21.57 11.42
N PRO A 356 -6.94 20.26 11.31
CA PRO A 356 -6.50 19.69 10.05
C PRO A 356 -7.58 19.89 8.98
N GLU A 357 -7.21 19.74 7.71
CA GLU A 357 -8.13 19.78 6.58
C GLU A 357 -8.17 18.43 5.87
N LEU A 358 -9.37 18.03 5.45
CA LEU A 358 -9.60 16.80 4.69
C LEU A 358 -10.14 17.14 3.30
N PHE A 359 -9.55 16.55 2.27
CA PHE A 359 -9.97 16.71 0.88
C PHE A 359 -10.13 15.35 0.19
N LEU A 360 -11.12 15.24 -0.70
CA LEU A 360 -11.10 14.29 -1.80
C LEU A 360 -10.58 15.04 -3.03
N ASP A 361 -9.38 14.70 -3.46
CA ASP A 361 -8.79 15.26 -4.68
C ASP A 361 -9.18 14.37 -5.86
N VAL A 362 -9.71 14.98 -6.92
CA VAL A 362 -10.11 14.30 -8.15
C VAL A 362 -9.42 14.99 -9.32
N ILE A 363 -8.74 14.22 -10.15
CA ILE A 363 -8.07 14.70 -11.35
C ILE A 363 -8.69 14.03 -12.57
N LEU A 364 -9.28 14.83 -13.45
CA LEU A 364 -9.79 14.40 -14.75
C LEU A 364 -8.87 14.84 -15.88
N GLN A 365 -8.75 13.98 -16.90
CA GLN A 365 -8.14 14.32 -18.17
C GLN A 365 -8.91 15.48 -18.82
N PRO A 366 -8.23 16.44 -19.48
CA PRO A 366 -8.89 17.52 -20.19
C PRO A 366 -9.93 17.01 -21.20
N GLY A 367 -11.14 17.58 -21.17
CA GLY A 367 -12.23 17.22 -22.08
C GLY A 367 -13.06 16.00 -21.68
N SER A 368 -12.75 15.37 -20.53
CA SER A 368 -13.57 14.29 -19.98
C SER A 368 -14.97 14.75 -19.58
N GLN A 369 -15.90 13.80 -19.48
CA GLN A 369 -17.19 14.08 -18.86
C GLN A 369 -17.02 14.36 -17.36
N PRO A 370 -17.98 15.06 -16.72
CA PRO A 370 -17.99 15.18 -15.27
C PRO A 370 -18.09 13.81 -14.59
N ILE A 371 -17.41 13.66 -13.46
CA ILE A 371 -17.57 12.49 -12.58
C ILE A 371 -18.25 12.91 -11.29
N GLU A 372 -19.16 12.07 -10.84
CA GLU A 372 -19.81 12.19 -9.54
C GLU A 372 -19.36 11.05 -8.63
N ILE A 373 -18.96 11.38 -7.41
CA ILE A 373 -18.46 10.41 -6.44
C ILE A 373 -19.21 10.59 -5.13
N ASP A 374 -19.81 9.49 -4.67
CA ASP A 374 -20.41 9.40 -3.36
C ASP A 374 -19.35 9.05 -2.31
N VAL A 375 -19.31 9.86 -1.25
CA VAL A 375 -18.41 9.70 -0.11
C VAL A 375 -19.25 9.44 1.12
N SER A 376 -19.00 8.34 1.80
CA SER A 376 -19.68 7.97 3.04
C SER A 376 -18.69 7.61 4.14
N SER A 377 -19.21 7.52 5.36
CA SER A 377 -18.42 7.21 6.56
C SER A 377 -17.16 8.07 6.66
N ILE A 378 -17.28 9.39 6.55
CA ILE A 378 -16.15 10.31 6.75
C ILE A 378 -15.78 10.29 8.23
N ASP A 379 -14.60 9.75 8.53
CA ASP A 379 -14.12 9.53 9.88
C ASP A 379 -12.70 10.05 10.03
N ILE A 380 -12.51 10.98 10.95
CA ILE A 380 -11.21 11.57 11.25
C ILE A 380 -11.05 11.49 12.76
N ARG A 381 -10.08 10.72 13.26
CA ARG A 381 -9.97 10.47 14.70
C ARG A 381 -8.56 10.66 15.23
N PRO A 382 -8.42 11.07 16.49
CA PRO A 382 -7.22 10.83 17.27
C PRO A 382 -6.93 9.32 17.33
N ILE A 383 -5.69 8.94 17.08
CA ILE A 383 -5.24 7.55 17.18
C ILE A 383 -4.07 7.41 18.14
N SER A 384 -3.81 6.17 18.55
CA SER A 384 -2.61 5.84 19.32
C SER A 384 -1.34 6.08 18.49
N ASN A 385 -0.22 6.35 19.17
CA ASN A 385 1.06 6.60 18.53
C ASN A 385 1.50 5.40 17.65
N PRO A 386 1.62 5.55 16.32
CA PRO A 386 1.95 4.45 15.41
C PRO A 386 3.43 4.02 15.48
N VAL A 387 4.30 4.75 16.18
CA VAL A 387 5.74 4.43 16.30
C VAL A 387 6.01 3.28 17.28
N ARG A 388 5.11 3.05 18.24
CA ARG A 388 5.27 2.03 19.29
C ARG A 388 4.33 0.82 19.14
N ALA A 389 3.60 0.78 18.03
CA ALA A 389 2.68 -0.30 17.71
C ALA A 389 3.43 -1.38 16.94
#